data_AF-A0A918QUT2-F1
#
_entry.id   AF-A0A918QUT2-F1
#
_cell.length_a   1.000
_cell.length_b   1.000
_cell.length_c   1.000
_cell.angle_alpha   90.00
_cell.angle_beta   90.00
_cell.angle_gamma   90.00
#
_symmetry.space_group_name_H-M   'P 1'
#
loop_
_entity.id
_entity.type
_entity.pdbx_description
1 polymer ?
#
loop_
_entity_poly.entity_id
_entity_poly.type
_entity_poly.pdbx_seq_one_letter_code
_entity_poly.pdbx_strand_id
1 'polypeptide(L)'
;MGYINPYIYILFIALFPIKNNRIILILLSFLLGITIDLFLDTGGIHAAASVFIAYARPVILKTSFGTIYEHQSIKFNTVDFGSKLTYFTLLTVVHHLILFSLEIFSISKILFIVQKTLFSSIFTILLSVVITIIFSRNSK
;
A
#
# COMPACT_ATOMS: atom_id res chain seq x y z
N MET A 1 -17.85 16.81 0.10
CA MET A 1 -18.77 15.68 -0.15
C MET A 1 -17.92 14.42 -0.26
N GLY A 2 -18.19 13.45 0.61
CA GLY A 2 -17.30 12.32 0.88
C GLY A 2 -17.28 11.29 -0.24
N TYR A 3 -16.16 11.24 -0.97
CA TYR A 3 -15.87 10.14 -1.87
C TYR A 3 -14.87 9.23 -1.16
N ILE A 4 -15.31 8.04 -0.77
CA ILE A 4 -14.43 6.97 -0.34
C ILE A 4 -13.64 6.55 -1.58
N ASN A 5 -12.43 7.08 -1.73
CA ASN A 5 -11.61 6.82 -2.91
C ASN A 5 -10.68 5.61 -2.67
N PRO A 6 -10.77 4.53 -3.48
CA PRO A 6 -9.72 3.52 -3.54
C PRO A 6 -8.41 4.13 -4.01
N TYR A 7 -7.32 3.90 -3.27
CA TYR A 7 -5.98 4.26 -3.74
C TYR A 7 -5.27 3.06 -4.34
N ILE A 8 -5.75 2.58 -5.49
CA ILE A 8 -5.30 1.30 -6.07
C ILE A 8 -3.83 1.31 -6.52
N TYR A 9 -3.25 2.49 -6.73
CA TYR A 9 -1.86 2.64 -7.13
C TYR A 9 -0.87 2.03 -6.12
N ILE A 10 -1.26 1.89 -4.84
CA ILE A 10 -0.41 1.25 -3.82
C ILE A 10 -0.12 -0.22 -4.17
N LEU A 11 -0.94 -0.84 -5.02
CA LEU A 11 -0.72 -2.20 -5.50
C LEU A 11 0.60 -2.33 -6.27
N PHE A 12 1.04 -1.29 -6.98
CA PHE A 12 2.35 -1.25 -7.62
C PHE A 12 3.47 -1.50 -6.61
N ILE A 13 3.42 -0.81 -5.47
CA ILE A 13 4.40 -0.93 -4.39
C ILE A 13 4.26 -2.28 -3.70
N ALA A 14 3.03 -2.74 -3.50
CA ALA A 14 2.73 -4.00 -2.86
C ALA A 14 3.32 -5.20 -3.64
N LEU A 15 3.10 -5.24 -4.95
CA LEU A 15 3.47 -6.34 -5.84
C LEU A 15 4.88 -6.23 -6.43
N PHE A 16 5.60 -5.13 -6.16
CA PHE A 16 6.95 -4.93 -6.69
C PHE A 16 7.89 -6.12 -6.37
N PRO A 17 8.75 -6.57 -7.30
CA PRO A 17 9.62 -7.72 -7.07
C PRO A 17 10.47 -7.57 -5.79
N ILE A 18 10.43 -8.59 -4.91
CA ILE A 18 11.07 -8.55 -3.60
C ILE A 18 12.61 -8.59 -3.69
N LYS A 19 13.14 -9.26 -4.72
CA LYS A 19 14.59 -9.41 -4.95
C LYS A 19 15.27 -8.15 -5.51
N ASN A 20 14.50 -7.10 -5.82
CA ASN A 20 15.03 -5.92 -6.47
C ASN A 20 15.62 -4.91 -5.47
N ASN A 21 16.45 -3.99 -5.95
CA ASN A 21 17.10 -2.99 -5.11
C ASN A 21 16.08 -2.06 -4.43
N ARG A 22 16.17 -1.94 -3.10
CA ARG A 22 15.30 -1.09 -2.28
C ARG A 22 15.31 0.37 -2.72
N ILE A 23 16.46 0.89 -3.14
CA ILE A 23 16.61 2.28 -3.59
C ILE A 23 15.76 2.52 -4.85
N ILE A 24 15.77 1.56 -5.78
CA ILE A 24 14.96 1.64 -7.01
C ILE A 24 13.48 1.66 -6.66
N LEU A 25 13.03 0.81 -5.73
CA LEU A 25 11.64 0.80 -5.28
C LEU A 25 11.24 2.16 -4.69
N ILE A 26 12.06 2.73 -3.79
CA ILE A 26 11.77 4.03 -3.18
C ILE A 26 11.68 5.14 -4.23
N LEU A 27 12.61 5.17 -5.19
CA LEU A 27 12.61 6.16 -6.27
C LEU A 27 11.37 6.01 -7.16
N LEU A 28 11.01 4.78 -7.56
CA LEU A 28 9.82 4.53 -8.36
C LEU A 28 8.53 4.88 -7.61
N SER A 29 8.46 4.61 -6.30
CA SER A 29 7.33 5.01 -5.46
C SER A 29 7.21 6.52 -5.32
N PHE A 30 8.33 7.24 -5.23
CA PHE A 30 8.32 8.70 -5.28
C PHE A 30 7.80 9.22 -6.63
N LEU A 31 8.31 8.70 -7.75
CA LEU A 31 7.87 9.09 -9.09
C LEU A 31 6.38 8.79 -9.33
N LEU A 32 5.91 7.65 -8.83
CA LEU A 32 4.50 7.29 -8.89
C LEU A 32 3.65 8.27 -8.07
N GLY A 33 4.05 8.54 -6.83
CA GLY A 33 3.29 9.42 -5.95
C GLY A 33 3.28 10.86 -6.44
N ILE A 34 4.41 11.40 -6.91
CA ILE A 34 4.47 12.76 -7.43
C ILE A 34 3.65 12.92 -8.71
N THR A 35 3.59 11.87 -9.55
CA THR A 35 2.71 11.87 -10.73
C THR A 35 1.25 12.04 -10.29
N ILE A 36 0.83 11.30 -9.27
CA ILE A 36 -0.53 11.41 -8.72
C ILE A 36 -0.75 12.79 -8.11
N ASP A 37 0.22 13.31 -7.36
CA ASP A 37 0.14 14.65 -6.77
C ASP A 37 -0.02 15.75 -7.83
N LEU A 38 0.62 15.62 -9.00
CA LEU A 38 0.47 16.56 -10.12
C LEU A 38 -0.94 16.55 -10.73
N PHE A 39 -1.59 15.39 -10.77
CA PHE A 39 -2.96 15.28 -11.28
C PHE A 39 -4.03 15.68 -10.26
N LEU A 40 -3.77 15.47 -8.96
CA LEU A 40 -4.71 15.76 -7.88
C LEU A 40 -4.47 17.12 -7.20
N ASP A 41 -3.40 17.82 -7.57
CA ASP A 41 -2.96 19.08 -6.96
C ASP A 41 -2.75 18.97 -5.43
N THR A 42 -2.17 17.84 -4.99
CA THR A 42 -1.97 17.52 -3.56
C THR A 42 -0.56 17.82 -3.05
N GLY A 43 0.28 18.50 -3.84
CA GLY A 43 1.53 19.12 -3.39
C GLY A 43 2.61 18.18 -2.82
N GLY A 44 2.49 16.86 -2.97
CA GLY A 44 3.47 15.87 -2.50
C GLY A 44 2.95 14.89 -1.43
N ILE A 45 1.67 14.98 -1.03
CA ILE A 45 1.06 14.10 -0.03
C ILE A 45 1.12 12.62 -0.45
N HIS A 46 0.85 12.32 -1.72
CA HIS A 46 0.88 10.96 -2.25
C HIS A 46 2.32 10.45 -2.40
N ALA A 47 3.25 11.30 -2.82
CA ALA A 47 4.68 11.01 -2.88
C ALA A 47 5.22 10.60 -1.51
N ALA A 48 4.92 11.38 -0.47
CA ALA A 48 5.36 11.10 0.89
C ALA A 48 4.79 9.77 1.42
N ALA A 49 3.49 9.53 1.24
CA ALA A 49 2.86 8.29 1.68
C ALA A 49 3.40 7.06 0.94
N SER A 50 3.62 7.18 -0.38
CA SER A 50 4.17 6.11 -1.24
C SER A 50 5.60 5.76 -0.86
N VAL A 51 6.45 6.75 -0.63
CA VAL A 51 7.84 6.56 -0.19
C VAL A 51 7.89 5.90 1.18
N PHE A 52 7.02 6.34 2.11
CA PHE A 52 6.96 5.78 3.45
C PHE A 52 6.65 4.29 3.42
N ILE A 53 5.62 3.86 2.68
CA ILE A 53 5.29 2.43 2.59
C ILE A 53 6.33 1.63 1.82
N ALA A 54 6.97 2.20 0.81
CA ALA A 54 8.08 1.56 0.10
C ALA A 54 9.27 1.31 1.04
N TYR A 55 9.56 2.27 1.92
CA TYR A 55 10.57 2.13 2.94
C TYR A 55 10.18 1.11 4.01
N ALA A 56 8.94 1.14 4.51
CA ALA A 56 8.43 0.24 5.55
C ALA A 56 8.17 -1.19 5.05
N ARG A 57 8.08 -1.39 3.73
CA ARG A 57 7.73 -2.66 3.07
C ARG A 57 8.49 -3.89 3.59
N PRO A 58 9.82 -3.88 3.80
CA PRO A 58 10.53 -5.06 4.29
C PRO A 58 10.04 -5.52 5.67
N VAL A 59 9.70 -4.59 6.56
CA VAL A 59 9.16 -4.89 7.88
C VAL A 59 7.77 -5.51 7.75
N ILE A 60 6.91 -4.91 6.92
CA ILE A 60 5.54 -5.40 6.67
C ILE A 60 5.56 -6.79 6.03
N LEU A 61 6.46 -7.04 5.08
CA LEU A 61 6.68 -8.35 4.47
C LEU A 61 7.13 -9.39 5.51
N LYS A 62 8.10 -9.05 6.36
CA LYS A 62 8.58 -9.93 7.43
C LYS A 62 7.46 -10.27 8.42
N THR A 63 6.64 -9.30 8.83
CA THR A 63 5.50 -9.54 9.72
C THR A 63 4.42 -10.42 9.09
N SER A 64 4.18 -10.26 7.79
CA SER A 64 3.07 -10.96 7.11
C SER A 64 3.44 -12.37 6.63
N PHE A 65 4.69 -12.58 6.23
CA PHE A 65 5.15 -13.83 5.61
C PHE A 65 6.18 -14.60 6.46
N GLY A 66 6.65 -14.02 7.56
CA GLY A 66 7.57 -14.66 8.51
C GLY A 66 8.82 -15.22 7.84
N THR A 67 9.12 -16.48 8.11
CA THR A 67 10.29 -17.22 7.59
C THR A 67 10.27 -17.42 6.07
N ILE A 68 9.10 -17.35 5.42
CA ILE A 68 8.98 -17.44 3.96
C ILE A 68 9.65 -16.23 3.28
N TYR A 69 9.64 -15.07 3.94
CA TYR A 69 10.36 -13.89 3.48
C TYR A 69 11.88 -14.06 3.60
N GLU A 70 12.37 -14.73 4.65
CA GLU A 70 13.81 -14.90 4.91
C GLU A 70 14.50 -15.70 3.81
N HIS A 71 13.79 -16.64 3.18
CA HIS A 71 14.28 -17.40 2.02
C HIS A 71 14.08 -16.68 0.66
N GLN A 72 13.54 -15.46 0.65
CA GLN A 72 13.26 -14.64 -0.55
C GLN A 72 12.52 -15.40 -1.68
N SER A 73 11.73 -16.40 -1.32
CA SER A 73 11.04 -17.32 -2.24
C SER A 73 9.55 -17.01 -2.39
N ILE A 74 9.12 -15.83 -1.94
CA ILE A 74 7.72 -15.40 -2.00
C ILE A 74 7.28 -15.31 -3.47
N LYS A 75 6.48 -16.28 -3.88
CA LYS A 75 5.62 -16.19 -5.06
C LYS A 75 4.21 -15.89 -4.56
N PHE A 76 3.67 -14.70 -4.86
CA PHE A 76 2.30 -14.34 -4.48
C PHE A 76 1.23 -15.31 -4.98
N ASN A 77 1.53 -16.24 -5.90
CA ASN A 77 0.59 -17.29 -6.30
C ASN A 77 0.54 -18.47 -5.32
N THR A 78 1.63 -18.77 -4.60
CA THR A 78 1.77 -20.01 -3.80
C THR A 78 1.60 -19.78 -2.29
N VAL A 79 1.58 -18.53 -1.85
CA VAL A 79 1.40 -18.21 -0.43
C VAL A 79 -0.06 -18.32 -0.01
N ASP A 80 -0.29 -18.65 1.26
CA ASP A 80 -1.61 -18.67 1.89
C ASP A 80 -2.36 -17.33 1.75
N PHE A 81 -3.68 -17.41 1.61
CA PHE A 81 -4.55 -16.26 1.45
C PHE A 81 -4.53 -15.33 2.67
N GLY A 82 -4.50 -15.88 3.89
CA GLY A 82 -4.47 -15.10 5.13
C GLY A 82 -3.20 -14.26 5.27
N SER A 83 -2.05 -14.80 4.85
CA SER A 83 -0.78 -14.05 4.84
C SER A 83 -0.82 -12.89 3.82
N LYS A 84 -1.41 -13.11 2.63
CA LYS A 84 -1.62 -12.03 1.64
C LYS A 84 -2.57 -10.96 2.16
N LEU A 85 -3.68 -11.37 2.79
CA LEU A 85 -4.65 -10.44 3.36
C LEU A 85 -4.00 -9.58 4.44
N THR A 86 -3.21 -10.18 5.33
CA THR A 86 -2.45 -9.47 6.37
C THR A 86 -1.48 -8.46 5.75
N TYR A 87 -0.74 -8.86 4.72
CA TYR A 87 0.18 -7.99 4.00
C TYR A 87 -0.52 -6.77 3.38
N PHE A 88 -1.58 -7.00 2.59
CA PHE A 88 -2.33 -5.90 1.98
C PHE A 88 -2.99 -5.01 3.02
N THR A 89 -3.49 -5.57 4.12
CA THR A 89 -4.12 -4.82 5.20
C THR A 89 -3.12 -3.87 5.86
N LEU A 90 -1.98 -4.39 6.33
CA LEU A 90 -0.96 -3.59 6.99
C LEU A 90 -0.41 -2.50 6.07
N LEU A 91 -0.08 -2.85 4.83
CA LEU A 91 0.45 -1.89 3.86
C LEU A 91 -0.55 -0.78 3.56
N THR A 92 -1.83 -1.13 3.35
CA THR A 92 -2.89 -0.18 3.01
C THR A 92 -3.20 0.75 4.17
N VAL A 93 -3.36 0.21 5.38
CA VAL A 93 -3.68 1.01 6.58
C VAL A 93 -2.55 1.99 6.88
N VAL A 94 -1.30 1.54 6.84
CA VAL A 94 -0.14 2.41 7.05
C VAL A 94 -0.09 3.52 6.00
N HIS A 95 -0.31 3.18 4.72
CA HIS A 95 -0.36 4.17 3.65
C HIS A 95 -1.43 5.25 3.90
N HIS A 96 -2.67 4.83 4.13
CA HIS A 96 -3.81 5.74 4.28
C HIS A 96 -3.68 6.60 5.55
N LEU A 97 -3.12 6.04 6.61
CA LEU A 97 -2.87 6.79 7.83
C LEU A 97 -1.91 7.95 7.58
N ILE A 98 -0.79 7.71 6.89
CA ILE A 98 0.17 8.76 6.53
C ILE A 98 -0.47 9.76 5.57
N LEU A 99 -1.15 9.28 4.52
CA LEU A 99 -1.81 10.10 3.52
C LEU A 99 -2.79 11.10 4.15
N PHE A 100 -3.72 10.61 4.98
CA PHE A 100 -4.74 11.46 5.60
C PHE A 100 -4.22 12.30 6.75
N SER A 101 -3.15 11.87 7.42
CA SER A 101 -2.45 12.71 8.40
C SER A 101 -1.83 13.94 7.74
N LEU A 102 -1.24 13.77 6.54
CA LEU A 102 -0.67 14.87 5.76
C LEU A 102 -1.74 15.73 5.07
N GLU A 103 -2.84 15.14 4.59
CA GLU A 103 -3.93 15.87 3.94
C GLU A 103 -4.67 16.79 4.92
N ILE A 104 -4.98 16.32 6.11
CA ILE A 104 -5.78 17.07 7.09
C ILE A 104 -4.90 17.94 7.99
N PHE A 105 -3.67 17.49 8.25
CA PHE A 105 -2.62 18.18 9.03
C PHE A 105 -3.15 18.91 10.28
N SER A 106 -3.98 18.23 11.08
CA SER A 106 -4.61 18.82 12.27
C SER A 106 -4.84 17.78 13.37
N ILE A 107 -4.24 18.01 14.54
CA ILE A 107 -4.34 17.12 15.70
C ILE A 107 -5.77 17.09 16.25
N SER A 108 -6.48 18.22 16.23
CA SER A 108 -7.87 18.31 16.67
C SER A 108 -8.82 17.40 15.86
N LYS A 109 -8.42 17.00 14.65
CA LYS A 109 -9.18 16.13 13.74
C LYS A 109 -8.67 14.69 13.73
N ILE A 110 -7.93 14.24 14.75
CA ILE A 110 -7.34 12.90 14.77
C ILE A 110 -8.39 11.78 14.63
N LEU A 111 -9.54 11.91 15.29
CA LEU A 111 -10.62 10.92 15.17
C LEU A 111 -11.16 10.85 13.74
N PHE A 112 -11.27 11.99 13.06
CA PHE A 112 -11.69 12.07 11.68
C PHE A 112 -10.66 11.45 10.71
N ILE A 113 -9.36 11.65 10.98
CA ILE A 113 -8.27 11.00 10.22
C ILE A 113 -8.37 9.48 10.35
N VAL A 114 -8.57 8.97 11.57
CA VAL A 114 -8.70 7.51 11.81
C VAL A 114 -9.93 6.95 11.12
N GLN A 115 -11.09 7.61 11.21
CA GLN A 115 -12.31 7.17 10.52
C GLN A 115 -12.10 7.13 8.99
N LYS A 116 -11.54 8.19 8.41
CA LYS A 116 -11.25 8.26 6.97
C LYS A 116 -10.28 7.16 6.53
N THR A 117 -9.25 6.90 7.35
CA THR A 117 -8.29 5.80 7.16
C THR A 117 -8.98 4.45 7.10
N LEU A 118 -9.85 4.14 8.07
CA LEU A 118 -10.54 2.85 8.14
C LEU A 118 -11.45 2.63 6.93
N PHE A 119 -12.33 3.59 6.62
CA PHE A 119 -13.30 3.44 5.52
C PHE A 119 -12.63 3.32 4.15
N SER A 120 -11.61 4.14 3.86
CA SER A 120 -10.87 4.05 2.59
C SER A 120 -9.99 2.81 2.50
N SER A 121 -9.44 2.33 3.63
CA SER A 121 -8.63 1.10 3.65
C SER A 121 -9.47 -0.12 3.32
N ILE A 122 -10.69 -0.24 3.87
CA ILE A 122 -11.60 -1.37 3.58
C ILE A 122 -11.80 -1.53 2.08
N PHE A 123 -12.12 -0.43 1.39
CA PHE A 123 -12.39 -0.47 -0.04
C PHE A 123 -11.14 -0.78 -0.86
N THR A 124 -9.98 -0.22 -0.48
CA THR A 124 -8.72 -0.48 -1.18
C THR A 124 -8.22 -1.91 -0.96
N ILE A 125 -8.38 -2.47 0.23
CA ILE A 125 -8.04 -3.88 0.54
C ILE A 125 -8.94 -4.81 -0.28
N LEU A 126 -10.25 -4.57 -0.30
CA LEU A 126 -11.20 -5.36 -1.08
C LEU A 126 -10.80 -5.39 -2.56
N LEU A 127 -10.52 -4.22 -3.15
CA LEU A 127 -10.12 -4.12 -4.55
C LEU A 127 -8.77 -4.80 -4.82
N SER A 128 -7.79 -4.65 -3.92
CA SER A 128 -6.47 -5.29 -4.04
C SER A 128 -6.57 -6.82 -4.02
N VAL A 129 -7.44 -7.37 -3.17
CA VAL A 129 -7.71 -8.81 -3.08
C VAL A 129 -8.37 -9.31 -4.36
N VAL A 130 -9.41 -8.63 -4.85
CA VAL A 130 -10.11 -9.00 -6.09
C VAL A 130 -9.15 -9.01 -7.28
N ILE A 131 -8.34 -7.97 -7.43
CA ILE A 131 -7.33 -7.89 -8.50
C ILE A 131 -6.36 -9.07 -8.40
N THR A 132 -5.83 -9.33 -7.20
CA THR A 132 -4.87 -10.44 -7.00
C THR A 132 -5.48 -11.80 -7.36
N ILE A 133 -6.75 -12.03 -7.04
CA ILE A 133 -7.47 -13.27 -7.39
C ILE A 133 -7.66 -13.40 -8.90
N ILE A 134 -8.08 -12.33 -9.58
CA ILE A 134 -8.31 -12.33 -11.03
C ILE A 134 -7.02 -12.66 -11.79
N PHE A 135 -5.92 -12.00 -11.44
CA PHE A 135 -4.63 -12.20 -12.13
C PHE A 135 -3.90 -13.47 -11.71
N SER A 136 -4.17 -14.03 -10.54
CA SER A 136 -3.65 -15.33 -10.10
C SER A 136 -4.17 -16.49 -10.96
N ARG A 137 -5.39 -16.39 -11.49
CA ARG A 137 -6.06 -17.48 -12.22
C ARG A 137 -5.51 -17.77 -13.61
N ASN A 138 -4.83 -16.80 -14.24
CA ASN A 138 -4.29 -16.95 -15.60
C ASN A 138 -2.86 -17.50 -15.67
N SER A 139 -2.27 -17.90 -14.53
CA SER A 139 -0.94 -18.52 -14.45
C SER A 139 -1.03 -20.01 -14.13
N LYS A 140 -1.92 -20.73 -14.84
CA LYS A 140 -1.93 -22.19 -14.92
C LYS A 140 -1.82 -22.63 -16.37
#